data_AF-N9Q2D7-F1
#
_entry.id   AF-N9Q2D7-F1
#
_cell.length_a   1.000
_cell.length_b   1.000
_cell.length_c   1.000
_cell.angle_alpha   90.00
_cell.angle_beta   90.00
_cell.angle_gamma   90.00
#
_symmetry.space_group_name_H-M   'P 1'
#
loop_
_entity.id
_entity.type
_entity.pdbx_description
1 polymer ?
#
loop_
_entity_poly.entity_id
_entity_poly.type
_entity_poly.pdbx_seq_one_letter_code
_entity_poly.pdbx_strand_id
1 'polypeptide(L)'
;MMRYVAIVFLFLSGIGGYTIDKFGQDLCINEYIAIGTITYFKELNGISANDPSMLATCGVVSIIFSIILIFIKNKCFYVAMTFLLLVLEVILLNMMETVSYIEIIYDSITQCANYSVLIWVTFQAAFLISSCFYLFKRK
;
A
#
# COMPACT_ATOMS: atom_id res chain seq x y z
N MET A 1 -3.76 -0.97 24.24
CA MET A 1 -3.35 0.27 23.58
C MET A 1 -2.61 0.00 22.26
N MET A 2 -1.47 -0.73 22.28
CA MET A 2 -0.67 -1.00 21.06
C MET A 2 -1.44 -1.58 19.86
N ARG A 3 -2.42 -2.48 20.09
CA ARG A 3 -3.29 -2.99 19.02
C ARG A 3 -4.01 -1.88 18.25
N TYR A 4 -4.59 -0.91 18.97
CA TYR A 4 -5.32 0.20 18.36
C TYR A 4 -4.39 1.15 17.63
N VAL A 5 -3.17 1.36 18.14
CA VAL A 5 -2.12 2.13 17.45
C VAL A 5 -1.77 1.47 16.12
N ALA A 6 -1.55 0.16 16.11
CA ALA A 6 -1.31 -0.59 14.86
C ALA A 6 -2.47 -0.43 13.87
N ILE A 7 -3.71 -0.58 14.33
CA ILE A 7 -4.90 -0.43 13.49
C ILE A 7 -5.02 0.99 12.91
N VAL A 8 -4.71 2.02 13.69
CA VAL A 8 -4.70 3.41 13.20
C VAL A 8 -3.65 3.59 12.11
N PHE A 9 -2.45 3.02 12.25
CA PHE A 9 -1.46 3.04 11.18
C PHE A 9 -1.95 2.31 9.93
N LEU A 10 -2.60 1.16 10.07
CA LEU A 10 -3.18 0.46 8.91
C LEU A 10 -4.25 1.30 8.22
N PHE A 11 -5.09 2.01 8.99
CA PHE A 11 -6.10 2.90 8.43
C PHE A 11 -5.48 4.09 7.70
N LEU A 12 -4.44 4.71 8.26
CA LEU A 12 -3.71 5.81 7.61
C LEU A 12 -2.97 5.35 6.35
N SER A 13 -2.37 4.16 6.40
CA SER A 13 -1.80 3.49 5.22
C SER A 13 -2.88 3.35 4.14
N GLY A 14 -4.05 2.81 4.50
CA GLY A 14 -5.16 2.62 3.58
C GLY A 14 -5.66 3.92 2.94
N ILE A 15 -5.73 5.02 3.70
CA ILE A 15 -6.00 6.36 3.14
C ILE A 15 -4.93 6.74 2.13
N GLY A 16 -3.66 6.64 2.50
CA GLY A 16 -2.53 6.95 1.60
C GLY A 16 -2.57 6.14 0.31
N GLY A 17 -2.88 4.84 0.39
CA GLY A 17 -3.02 3.97 -0.78
C GLY A 17 -4.19 4.39 -1.67
N TYR A 18 -5.36 4.65 -1.09
CA TYR A 18 -6.54 5.08 -1.83
C TYR A 18 -6.37 6.45 -2.51
N THR A 19 -5.54 7.34 -1.94
CA THR A 19 -5.32 8.68 -2.51
C THR A 19 -4.36 8.71 -3.69
N ILE A 20 -3.59 7.63 -3.94
CA ILE A 20 -2.61 7.55 -5.04
C ILE A 20 -3.24 7.91 -6.39
N ASP A 21 -4.39 7.32 -6.70
CA ASP A 21 -5.05 7.50 -8.01
C ASP A 21 -6.00 8.73 -8.05
N LYS A 22 -6.43 9.24 -6.89
CA LYS A 22 -7.49 10.27 -6.82
C LYS A 22 -7.03 11.71 -6.77
N PHE A 23 -5.84 11.99 -6.27
CA PHE A 23 -5.38 13.37 -6.03
C PHE A 23 -4.45 13.91 -7.12
N GLY A 24 -4.40 13.27 -8.30
CA GLY A 24 -3.55 13.71 -9.40
C GLY A 24 -2.04 13.57 -9.11
N GLN A 25 -1.68 12.74 -8.13
CA GLN A 25 -0.31 12.27 -7.94
C GLN A 25 -0.13 11.04 -8.83
N ASP A 26 0.03 11.29 -10.12
CA ASP A 26 0.22 10.22 -11.09
C ASP A 26 1.45 9.40 -10.69
N LEU A 27 1.29 8.08 -10.63
CA LEU A 27 2.43 7.18 -10.56
C LEU A 27 3.30 7.41 -11.79
N CYS A 28 4.60 7.18 -11.63
CA CYS A 28 5.54 7.34 -12.72
C CYS A 28 6.61 6.25 -12.69
N ILE A 29 7.21 6.06 -13.85
CA ILE A 29 8.36 5.18 -14.07
C ILE A 29 9.43 6.00 -14.77
N ASN A 30 10.66 5.85 -14.34
CA ASN A 30 11.81 6.46 -14.99
C ASN A 30 12.30 5.58 -16.15
N GLU A 31 12.68 6.21 -17.26
CA GLU A 31 13.27 5.56 -18.43
C GLU A 31 12.43 4.47 -19.12
N TYR A 32 11.09 4.48 -18.94
CA TYR A 32 10.20 3.47 -19.54
C TYR A 32 10.09 3.57 -21.07
N ILE A 33 9.89 4.78 -21.62
CA ILE A 33 9.75 5.00 -23.08
C ILE A 33 11.10 5.39 -23.71
N ALA A 34 11.86 6.26 -23.04
CA ALA A 34 13.15 6.76 -23.51
C ALA A 34 14.08 7.08 -22.34
N ILE A 35 15.38 6.92 -22.57
CA ILE A 35 16.44 7.19 -21.57
C ILE A 35 16.36 8.65 -21.11
N GLY A 36 16.42 8.88 -19.80
CA GLY A 36 16.33 10.20 -19.19
C GLY A 36 14.94 10.85 -19.21
N THR A 37 13.87 10.09 -19.49
CA THR A 37 12.49 10.60 -19.46
C THR A 37 11.67 9.95 -18.35
N ILE A 38 10.85 10.75 -17.68
CA ILE A 38 9.86 10.28 -16.72
C ILE A 38 8.56 10.05 -17.48
N THR A 39 7.99 8.86 -17.37
CA THR A 39 6.70 8.51 -17.97
C THR A 39 5.65 8.39 -16.88
N TYR A 40 4.57 9.16 -17.00
CA TYR A 40 3.45 9.06 -16.06
C TYR A 40 2.45 8.01 -16.53
N PHE A 41 1.89 7.25 -15.59
CA PHE A 41 0.91 6.21 -15.89
C PHE A 41 -0.35 6.75 -16.57
N LYS A 42 -0.77 7.99 -16.27
CA LYS A 42 -1.88 8.66 -16.96
C LYS A 42 -1.64 8.93 -18.45
N GLU A 43 -0.38 8.92 -18.90
CA GLU A 43 0.01 9.12 -20.30
C GLU A 43 0.06 7.79 -21.06
N LEU A 44 0.08 6.67 -20.33
CA LEU A 44 0.02 5.33 -20.90
C LEU A 44 -1.43 5.00 -21.27
N ASN A 45 -1.62 4.46 -22.47
CA ASN A 45 -2.91 3.96 -22.94
C ASN A 45 -3.01 2.44 -22.77
N GLY A 46 -4.22 1.92 -22.58
CA GLY A 46 -4.47 0.47 -22.50
C GLY A 46 -4.41 -0.08 -21.08
N ILE A 47 -4.10 -1.38 -20.94
CA ILE A 47 -4.17 -2.11 -19.66
C ILE A 47 -3.19 -1.54 -18.64
N SER A 48 -2.05 -1.01 -19.10
CA SER A 48 -1.05 -0.33 -18.27
C SER A 48 -1.59 0.86 -17.47
N ALA A 49 -2.64 1.54 -17.96
CA ALA A 49 -3.28 2.64 -17.24
C ALA A 49 -4.02 2.18 -15.97
N ASN A 50 -4.28 0.87 -15.83
CA ASN A 50 -4.99 0.31 -14.68
C ASN A 50 -4.06 -0.11 -13.54
N ASP A 51 -2.74 -0.18 -13.73
CA ASP A 51 -1.81 -0.54 -12.65
C ASP A 51 -1.94 0.39 -11.42
N PRO A 52 -2.08 1.73 -11.54
CA PRO A 52 -2.37 2.60 -10.39
C PRO A 52 -3.61 2.21 -9.59
N SER A 53 -4.64 1.67 -10.26
CA SER A 53 -5.87 1.23 -9.60
C SER A 53 -5.65 0.01 -8.69
N MET A 54 -4.63 -0.82 -8.96
CA MET A 54 -4.28 -1.95 -8.09
C MET A 54 -3.68 -1.48 -6.76
N LEU A 55 -2.84 -0.44 -6.79
CA LEU A 55 -2.33 0.24 -5.58
C LEU A 55 -3.46 0.91 -4.79
N ALA A 56 -4.36 1.61 -5.47
CA ALA A 56 -5.54 2.19 -4.82
C ALA A 56 -6.42 1.12 -4.17
N THR A 57 -6.59 -0.03 -4.83
CA THR A 57 -7.33 -1.18 -4.30
C THR A 57 -6.65 -1.78 -3.08
N CYS A 58 -5.31 -1.85 -3.04
CA CYS A 58 -4.59 -2.23 -1.83
C CYS A 58 -4.95 -1.32 -0.66
N GLY A 59 -4.97 0.00 -0.87
CA GLY A 59 -5.39 0.96 0.15
C GLY A 59 -6.81 0.72 0.67
N VAL A 60 -7.77 0.45 -0.23
CA VAL A 60 -9.15 0.10 0.14
C VAL A 60 -9.21 -1.18 0.97
N VAL A 61 -8.46 -2.21 0.59
CA VAL A 61 -8.37 -3.47 1.35
C VAL A 61 -7.80 -3.20 2.75
N SER A 62 -6.75 -2.38 2.88
CA SER A 62 -6.19 -2.00 4.18
C SER A 62 -7.23 -1.27 5.06
N ILE A 63 -8.06 -0.38 4.49
CA ILE A 63 -9.16 0.29 5.22
C ILE A 63 -10.17 -0.74 5.73
N ILE A 64 -10.64 -1.65 4.88
CA ILE A 64 -11.63 -2.68 5.26
C ILE A 64 -11.06 -3.57 6.39
N PHE A 65 -9.82 -4.03 6.25
CA PHE A 65 -9.18 -4.86 7.28
C PHE A 65 -8.93 -4.10 8.57
N SER A 66 -8.64 -2.79 8.52
CA SER A 66 -8.50 -1.98 9.73
C SER A 66 -9.78 -2.01 10.58
N ILE A 67 -10.95 -1.91 9.95
CA ILE A 67 -12.26 -1.99 10.61
C ILE A 67 -12.47 -3.38 11.21
N ILE A 68 -12.20 -4.44 10.45
CA ILE A 68 -12.37 -5.82 10.91
C ILE A 68 -11.46 -6.11 12.13
N LEU A 69 -10.19 -5.68 12.09
CA LEU A 69 -9.20 -5.93 13.13
C LEU A 69 -9.55 -5.28 14.47
N ILE A 70 -10.39 -4.23 14.51
CA ILE A 70 -10.89 -3.61 15.76
C ILE A 70 -11.63 -4.65 16.62
N PHE A 71 -12.45 -5.49 15.99
CA PHE A 71 -13.32 -6.45 16.66
C PHE A 71 -12.56 -7.69 17.15
N ILE A 72 -11.37 -7.96 16.60
CA ILE A 72 -10.61 -9.19 16.89
C ILE A 72 -9.71 -9.00 18.12
N LYS A 73 -10.14 -9.54 19.26
CA LYS A 73 -9.38 -9.51 20.52
C LYS A 73 -8.38 -10.66 20.67
N ASN A 74 -8.64 -11.78 20.01
CA ASN A 74 -7.79 -12.97 20.11
C ASN A 74 -6.53 -12.79 19.24
N LYS A 75 -5.34 -12.93 19.84
CA LYS A 75 -4.05 -12.78 19.16
C LYS A 75 -3.89 -13.73 17.97
N CYS A 76 -4.36 -14.97 18.06
CA CYS A 76 -4.22 -15.95 16.97
C CYS A 76 -5.03 -15.51 15.74
N PHE A 77 -6.28 -15.11 15.93
CA PHE A 77 -7.13 -14.59 14.85
C PHE A 77 -6.60 -13.26 14.30
N TYR A 78 -6.01 -12.42 15.15
CA TYR A 78 -5.37 -11.19 14.71
C TYR A 78 -4.23 -11.49 13.73
N VAL A 79 -3.32 -12.40 14.07
CA VAL A 79 -2.22 -12.82 13.18
C VAL A 79 -2.76 -13.40 11.88
N ALA A 80 -3.75 -14.29 11.95
CA ALA A 80 -4.33 -14.91 10.76
C ALA A 80 -4.93 -13.86 9.80
N MET A 81 -5.63 -12.86 10.33
CA MET A 81 -6.21 -11.79 9.52
C MET A 81 -5.16 -10.82 8.98
N THR A 82 -4.11 -10.51 9.75
CA THR A 82 -2.98 -9.71 9.25
C THR A 82 -2.23 -10.45 8.15
N PHE A 83 -2.05 -11.77 8.28
CA PHE A 83 -1.44 -12.58 7.24
C PHE A 83 -2.31 -12.62 5.98
N LEU A 84 -3.62 -12.81 6.12
CA LEU A 84 -4.57 -12.77 5.00
C LEU A 84 -4.53 -11.43 4.27
N LEU A 85 -4.49 -10.32 5.01
CA LEU A 85 -4.33 -8.97 4.45
C LEU A 85 -3.08 -8.88 3.56
N LEU A 86 -1.92 -9.28 4.08
CA LEU A 86 -0.66 -9.21 3.34
C LEU A 86 -0.68 -10.09 2.08
N VAL A 87 -1.27 -11.28 2.14
CA VAL A 87 -1.42 -12.15 0.98
C VAL A 87 -2.30 -11.49 -0.08
N LEU A 88 -3.41 -10.87 0.31
CA LEU A 88 -4.30 -10.16 -0.63
C LEU A 88 -3.61 -8.95 -1.27
N GLU A 89 -2.90 -8.14 -0.48
CA GLU A 89 -2.13 -7.00 -1.00
C GLU A 89 -1.04 -7.46 -1.97
N VAL A 90 -0.31 -8.54 -1.66
CA VAL A 90 0.71 -9.10 -2.56
C VAL A 90 0.09 -9.65 -3.85
N ILE A 91 -1.07 -10.29 -3.78
CA ILE A 91 -1.77 -10.76 -5.00
C ILE A 91 -2.12 -9.55 -5.87
N LEU A 92 -2.69 -8.49 -5.30
CA LEU A 92 -3.05 -7.27 -6.04
C LEU A 92 -1.82 -6.60 -6.68
N LEU A 93 -0.70 -6.50 -5.96
CA LEU A 93 0.53 -5.93 -6.49
C LEU A 93 1.15 -6.79 -7.61
N ASN A 94 1.00 -8.11 -7.56
CA ASN A 94 1.45 -9.01 -8.61
C ASN A 94 0.54 -9.04 -9.85
N MET A 95 -0.63 -8.40 -9.80
CA MET A 95 -1.49 -8.22 -10.98
C MET A 95 -1.09 -7.03 -11.85
N MET A 96 -0.08 -6.24 -11.44
CA MET A 96 0.47 -5.17 -12.27
C MET A 96 1.26 -5.73 -13.45
N GLU A 97 1.04 -5.18 -14.64
CA GLU A 97 1.58 -5.76 -15.88
C GLU A 97 2.75 -4.96 -16.47
N THR A 98 2.87 -3.66 -16.20
CA THR A 98 3.88 -2.80 -16.85
C THR A 98 5.32 -3.10 -16.45
N VAL A 99 5.63 -2.92 -15.17
CA VAL A 99 6.94 -3.14 -14.56
C VAL A 99 6.76 -3.64 -13.13
N SER A 100 7.85 -3.98 -12.47
CA SER A 100 7.76 -4.46 -11.08
C SER A 100 7.14 -3.40 -10.17
N TYR A 101 6.22 -3.80 -9.27
CA TYR A 101 5.62 -2.87 -8.31
C TYR A 101 6.67 -2.16 -7.44
N ILE A 102 7.84 -2.80 -7.20
CA ILE A 102 8.96 -2.22 -6.46
C ILE A 102 9.52 -0.99 -7.18
N GLU A 103 9.71 -1.11 -8.49
CA GLU A 103 10.21 -0.03 -9.35
C GLU A 103 9.19 1.11 -9.43
N ILE A 104 7.91 0.79 -9.64
CA ILE A 104 6.83 1.79 -9.63
C ILE A 104 6.82 2.59 -8.32
N ILE A 105 6.90 1.90 -7.18
CA ILE A 105 6.91 2.55 -5.86
C ILE A 105 8.17 3.41 -5.70
N TYR A 106 9.33 2.89 -6.06
CA TYR A 106 10.60 3.57 -5.90
C TYR A 106 10.68 4.85 -6.75
N ASP A 107 10.36 4.74 -8.04
CA ASP A 107 10.41 5.87 -8.98
C ASP A 107 9.34 6.90 -8.63
N SER A 108 8.13 6.46 -8.29
CA SER A 108 7.06 7.37 -7.89
C SER A 108 7.43 8.19 -6.65
N ILE A 109 8.15 7.61 -5.69
CA ILE A 109 8.63 8.33 -4.50
C ILE A 109 9.82 9.24 -4.85
N THR A 110 10.83 8.72 -5.54
CA THR A 110 12.12 9.41 -5.69
C THR A 110 12.16 10.40 -6.85
N GLN A 111 11.50 10.09 -7.96
CA GLN A 111 11.51 10.90 -9.18
C GLN A 111 10.30 11.83 -9.26
N CYS A 112 9.14 11.39 -8.77
CA CYS A 112 7.88 12.14 -8.89
C CYS A 112 7.35 12.69 -7.56
N ALA A 113 8.09 12.51 -6.46
CA ALA A 113 7.73 13.01 -5.13
C ALA A 113 6.29 12.65 -4.73
N ASN A 114 5.84 11.44 -5.07
CA ASN A 114 4.49 10.96 -4.77
C ASN A 114 4.37 10.65 -3.27
N TYR A 115 3.97 11.67 -2.50
CA TYR A 115 3.81 11.57 -1.06
C TYR A 115 2.71 10.59 -0.65
N SER A 116 1.70 10.33 -1.48
CA SER A 116 0.66 9.33 -1.17
C SER A 116 1.24 7.91 -1.09
N VAL A 117 2.09 7.54 -2.06
CA VAL A 117 2.80 6.25 -2.03
C VAL A 117 3.72 6.17 -0.81
N LEU A 118 4.43 7.26 -0.49
CA LEU A 118 5.29 7.31 0.69
C LEU A 118 4.49 7.13 1.99
N ILE A 119 3.36 7.82 2.13
CA ILE A 119 2.44 7.69 3.27
C ILE A 119 1.96 6.24 3.39
N TRP A 120 1.52 5.64 2.29
CA TRP A 120 1.07 4.25 2.26
C TRP A 120 2.17 3.31 2.76
N VAL A 121 3.36 3.33 2.16
CA VAL A 121 4.46 2.42 2.54
C VAL A 121 4.91 2.64 3.99
N THR A 122 5.07 3.89 4.42
CA THR A 122 5.57 4.22 5.77
C THR A 122 4.58 3.80 6.85
N PHE A 123 3.28 4.05 6.68
CA PHE A 123 2.27 3.62 7.64
C PHE A 123 2.03 2.10 7.59
N GLN A 124 2.16 1.46 6.43
CA GLN A 124 2.11 -0.01 6.35
C GLN A 124 3.25 -0.64 7.16
N ALA A 125 4.47 -0.11 7.04
CA ALA A 125 5.61 -0.56 7.84
C ALA A 125 5.38 -0.31 9.35
N ALA A 126 4.87 0.87 9.72
CA ALA A 126 4.54 1.21 11.10
C ALA A 126 3.48 0.28 11.70
N PHE A 127 2.48 -0.12 10.90
CA PHE A 127 1.48 -1.11 11.26
C PHE A 127 2.11 -2.48 11.57
N LEU A 128 3.00 -2.97 10.70
CA LEU A 128 3.65 -4.27 10.90
C LEU A 128 4.52 -4.27 12.16
N ILE A 129 5.34 -3.24 12.35
CA ILE A 129 6.19 -3.09 13.54
C ILE A 129 5.33 -3.05 14.81
N SER A 130 4.28 -2.23 14.82
CA SER A 130 3.37 -2.11 15.98
C SER A 130 2.60 -3.40 16.25
N SER A 131 2.25 -4.14 15.20
CA SER A 131 1.62 -5.47 15.29
C SER A 131 2.56 -6.48 15.92
N CYS A 132 3.83 -6.53 15.50
CA CYS A 132 4.85 -7.35 16.13
C CYS A 132 4.96 -7.04 17.63
N PHE A 133 5.07 -5.76 18.01
CA PHE A 133 5.11 -5.38 19.42
C PHE A 133 3.87 -5.82 20.21
N TYR A 134 2.68 -5.71 19.62
CA TYR A 134 1.45 -6.21 20.24
C TYR A 134 1.47 -7.73 20.50
N LEU A 135 2.03 -8.50 19.56
CA LEU A 135 2.11 -9.95 19.67
C LEU A 135 3.10 -10.37 20.76
N PHE A 136 4.32 -9.81 20.74
CA PHE A 136 5.41 -10.17 21.67
C PHE A 136 5.25 -9.61 23.08
N LYS A 137 4.43 -8.57 23.26
CA LYS A 137 4.09 -8.09 24.61
C LYS A 137 3.33 -9.19 25.36
N ARG A 138 4.03 -9.85 26.29
CA ARG A 138 3.41 -10.67 27.35
C ARG A 138 2.53 -9.74 28.19
N LYS A 139 1.33 -10.24 28.56
CA LYS A 139 0.19 -9.51 29.15
C LYS A 139 0.55 -8.14 29.74
#